data_AF-A0A6M1T1S1-F1
#
_entry.id   AF-A0A6M1T1S1-F1
#
_cell.length_a   1.000
_cell.length_b   1.000
_cell.length_c   1.000
_cell.angle_alpha   90.00
_cell.angle_beta   90.00
_cell.angle_gamma   90.00
#
_symmetry.space_group_name_H-M   'P 1'
#
loop_
_entity.id
_entity.type
_entity.pdbx_description
1 polymer ?
#
loop_
_entity_poly.entity_id
_entity_poly.type
_entity_poly.pdbx_seq_one_letter_code
_entity_poly.pdbx_strand_id
1 'polypeptide(L)'
;MDIFKLFFEHDLRLDKLAKRNANKTEEEVEASLADFMKPTPTYSKFYLTGTRLKEEVFGLNTLDRWEDIRNSLESVFEDSHIQTVNGLLSSLKEAIDNTEIGEAIIISSEIDTDLPIPSLSVDKESNVGHFKEELSKVLEAGHRVLYKEQAHDGFDLHLFSKENIYEHLFHAFKPLVRPDFRFFSINSRRMRSERHFYFETWTLNKPPHGAEEVLPQTVL
;
A
#
# COMPACT_ATOMS: atom_id res chain seq x y z
N MET A 1 -0.08 13.21 -19.55
CA MET A 1 -0.60 11.82 -19.70
C MET A 1 -0.19 11.14 -18.43
N ASP A 2 -1.16 10.62 -17.72
CA ASP A 2 -0.98 10.07 -16.40
C ASP A 2 -0.78 8.56 -16.49
N ILE A 3 0.26 8.08 -15.82
CA ILE A 3 0.50 6.67 -15.60
C ILE A 3 0.24 6.41 -14.12
N PHE A 4 -0.83 5.70 -13.82
CA PHE A 4 -1.14 5.21 -12.48
C PHE A 4 -0.72 3.75 -12.35
N LYS A 5 -0.06 3.42 -11.23
CA LYS A 5 0.44 2.07 -10.96
C LYS A 5 -0.05 1.61 -9.58
N LEU A 6 -0.72 0.47 -9.54
CA LEU A 6 -1.06 -0.26 -8.31
C LEU A 6 -0.15 -1.48 -8.21
N PHE A 7 0.85 -1.39 -7.36
CA PHE A 7 1.66 -2.55 -6.98
C PHE A 7 0.95 -3.31 -5.86
N PHE A 8 0.93 -4.63 -5.95
CA PHE A 8 0.38 -5.49 -4.91
C PHE A 8 1.30 -6.66 -4.60
N GLU A 9 1.28 -7.05 -3.32
CA GLU A 9 1.92 -8.27 -2.82
C GLU A 9 0.98 -8.94 -1.81
N HIS A 10 0.69 -10.22 -2.03
CA HIS A 10 -0.16 -11.02 -1.14
C HIS A 10 0.64 -12.05 -0.37
N ASP A 11 -0.02 -12.75 0.56
CA ASP A 11 0.51 -13.89 1.31
C ASP A 11 1.86 -13.60 1.97
N LEU A 12 2.08 -12.36 2.40
CA LEU A 12 3.27 -11.98 3.13
C LEU A 12 3.13 -12.46 4.56
N ARG A 13 4.16 -13.12 5.06
CA ARG A 13 4.17 -13.66 6.41
C ARG A 13 4.25 -12.56 7.46
N LEU A 14 3.26 -12.50 8.34
CA LEU A 14 3.15 -11.49 9.39
C LEU A 14 4.23 -11.67 10.47
N ASP A 15 4.59 -12.91 10.80
CA ASP A 15 5.70 -13.22 11.72
C ASP A 15 7.07 -12.72 11.19
N LYS A 16 7.25 -12.75 9.87
CA LYS A 16 8.45 -12.20 9.20
C LYS A 16 8.45 -10.67 9.13
N LEU A 17 7.27 -10.05 9.24
CA LEU A 17 7.19 -8.62 9.53
C LEU A 17 7.82 -8.44 10.92
N ALA A 18 7.21 -8.90 12.00
CA ALA A 18 7.70 -8.65 13.36
C ALA A 18 9.20 -8.97 13.60
N LYS A 19 9.76 -10.03 13.00
CA LYS A 19 11.08 -10.58 13.42
C LYS A 19 12.28 -10.39 12.47
N ARG A 20 12.23 -9.52 11.46
CA ARG A 20 13.24 -9.50 10.37
C ARG A 20 14.72 -9.26 10.80
N ASN A 21 15.00 -8.89 12.05
CA ASN A 21 16.36 -8.72 12.62
C ASN A 21 16.69 -9.65 13.80
N ALA A 22 15.83 -10.60 14.18
CA ALA A 22 16.19 -11.58 15.19
C ALA A 22 17.15 -12.59 14.55
N ASN A 23 18.42 -12.62 14.98
CA ASN A 23 19.28 -13.78 14.77
C ASN A 23 18.48 -15.01 15.19
N LYS A 24 18.33 -15.99 14.29
CA LYS A 24 17.66 -17.25 14.58
C LYS A 24 18.26 -17.83 15.86
N THR A 25 17.50 -17.84 16.95
CA THR A 25 17.89 -18.56 18.16
C THR A 25 17.74 -20.06 17.89
N GLU A 26 18.56 -20.89 18.54
CA GLU A 26 18.57 -22.36 18.33
C GLU A 26 17.19 -23.01 18.58
N GLU A 27 16.30 -22.36 19.34
CA GLU A 27 14.91 -22.78 19.57
C GLU A 27 14.01 -22.71 18.32
N GLU A 28 14.36 -21.93 17.28
CA GLU A 28 13.56 -21.88 16.02
C GLU A 28 13.76 -23.13 15.12
N VAL A 29 14.67 -24.04 15.48
CA VAL A 29 15.03 -25.21 14.65
C VAL A 29 14.12 -26.42 14.90
N GLU A 30 13.39 -26.50 16.01
CA GLU A 30 12.47 -27.60 16.31
C GLU A 30 11.00 -27.14 16.33
N ALA A 31 10.50 -26.66 15.17
CA ALA A 31 9.07 -26.50 14.98
C ALA A 31 8.38 -27.87 15.06
N SER A 32 7.47 -28.04 16.02
CA SER A 32 6.72 -29.29 16.17
C SER A 32 5.77 -29.50 14.97
N LEU A 33 5.34 -30.75 14.73
CA LEU A 33 4.34 -31.04 13.70
C LEU A 33 3.03 -30.25 13.93
N ALA A 34 2.71 -29.94 15.19
CA ALA A 34 1.58 -29.11 15.57
C ALA A 34 1.76 -27.64 15.18
N ASP A 35 3.00 -27.11 15.19
CA ASP A 35 3.29 -25.74 14.76
C ASP A 35 3.23 -25.60 13.23
N PHE A 36 3.54 -26.66 12.49
CA PHE A 36 3.34 -26.69 11.03
C PHE A 36 1.86 -26.69 10.62
N MET A 37 1.00 -27.23 11.48
CA MET A 37 -0.46 -27.31 11.26
C MET A 37 -1.20 -26.01 11.60
N LYS A 38 -0.55 -25.05 12.29
CA LYS A 38 -1.17 -23.75 12.61
C LYS A 38 -1.17 -22.86 11.35
N PRO A 39 -2.30 -22.23 11.00
CA PRO A 39 -2.33 -21.28 9.90
C PRO A 39 -1.36 -20.14 10.20
N THR A 40 -0.41 -19.91 9.28
CA THR A 40 0.54 -18.81 9.42
C THR A 40 -0.19 -17.51 9.08
N PRO A 41 -0.24 -16.52 9.97
CA PRO A 41 -0.90 -15.26 9.68
C PRO A 41 -0.17 -14.54 8.53
N THR A 42 -0.96 -14.07 7.58
CA THR A 42 -0.46 -13.35 6.40
C THR A 42 -1.07 -11.97 6.28
N TYR A 43 -0.42 -11.10 5.53
CA TYR A 43 -0.90 -9.79 5.15
C TYR A 43 -0.58 -9.50 3.68
N SER A 44 -1.16 -8.42 3.17
CA SER A 44 -0.94 -7.88 1.84
C SER A 44 -0.39 -6.46 1.94
N LYS A 45 0.38 -6.08 0.93
CA LYS A 45 0.85 -4.70 0.71
C LYS A 45 0.34 -4.18 -0.61
N PHE A 46 -0.03 -2.91 -0.62
CA PHE A 46 -0.41 -2.19 -1.81
C PHE A 46 0.36 -0.89 -1.87
N TYR A 47 0.94 -0.58 -3.02
CA TYR A 47 1.68 0.65 -3.23
C TYR A 47 1.12 1.36 -4.46
N LEU A 48 0.57 2.55 -4.24
CA LEU A 48 -0.07 3.37 -5.26
C LEU A 48 0.88 4.51 -5.59
N THR A 49 1.23 4.61 -6.86
CA THR A 49 2.17 5.63 -7.35
C THR A 49 1.75 6.11 -8.73
N GLY A 50 2.25 7.28 -9.10
CA GLY A 50 1.87 7.97 -10.32
C GLY A 50 3.05 8.63 -11.01
N THR A 51 2.99 8.72 -12.33
CA THR A 51 3.91 9.50 -13.15
C THR A 51 3.14 10.33 -14.16
N ARG A 52 3.36 11.65 -14.19
CA ARG A 52 2.97 12.49 -15.32
C ARG A 52 4.05 12.40 -16.39
N LEU A 53 3.81 11.55 -17.39
CA LEU A 53 4.88 11.07 -18.27
C LEU A 53 5.50 12.15 -19.15
N LYS A 54 4.72 13.15 -19.59
CA LYS A 54 5.25 14.18 -20.50
C LYS A 54 6.17 15.16 -19.78
N GLU A 55 5.88 15.39 -18.50
CA GLU A 55 6.55 16.34 -17.62
C GLU A 55 7.64 15.67 -16.78
N GLU A 56 7.75 14.34 -16.81
CA GLU A 56 8.65 13.51 -15.98
C GLU A 56 8.51 13.83 -14.47
N VAL A 57 7.27 14.06 -14.02
CA VAL A 57 6.95 14.34 -12.61
C VAL A 57 6.45 13.06 -11.96
N PHE A 58 7.08 12.66 -10.85
CA PHE A 58 6.78 11.42 -10.14
C PHE A 58 6.16 11.68 -8.77
N GLY A 59 5.04 11.02 -8.52
CA GLY A 59 4.27 11.11 -7.29
C GLY A 59 2.78 11.02 -7.58
N LEU A 60 2.07 10.18 -6.83
CA LEU A 60 0.64 9.94 -6.99
C LEU A 60 -0.17 11.23 -6.91
N ASN A 61 0.16 12.10 -5.95
CA ASN A 61 -0.54 13.37 -5.75
C ASN A 61 -0.26 14.42 -6.83
N THR A 62 0.70 14.18 -7.72
CA THR A 62 1.06 15.10 -8.80
C THR A 62 0.25 14.87 -10.08
N LEU A 63 -0.47 13.74 -10.16
CA LEU A 63 -1.29 13.38 -11.32
C LEU A 63 -2.42 14.39 -11.52
N ASP A 64 -2.75 14.68 -12.79
CA ASP A 64 -3.86 15.59 -13.13
C ASP A 64 -5.20 15.03 -12.64
N ARG A 65 -5.30 13.70 -12.54
CA ARG A 65 -6.47 12.95 -12.04
C ARG A 65 -6.37 12.54 -10.57
N TRP A 66 -5.48 13.16 -9.78
CA TRP A 66 -5.29 12.84 -8.36
C TRP A 66 -6.61 12.85 -7.57
N GLU A 67 -7.48 13.83 -7.82
CA GLU A 67 -8.78 13.92 -7.14
C GLU A 67 -9.66 12.70 -7.40
N ASP A 68 -9.68 12.19 -8.64
CA ASP A 68 -10.47 11.01 -8.98
C ASP A 68 -9.93 9.74 -8.31
N ILE A 69 -8.60 9.63 -8.18
CA ILE A 69 -7.94 8.54 -7.43
C ILE A 69 -8.32 8.63 -5.96
N ARG A 70 -8.24 9.82 -5.36
CA ARG A 70 -8.60 10.06 -3.95
C ARG A 70 -10.04 9.65 -3.67
N ASN A 71 -10.96 10.04 -4.55
CA ASN A 71 -12.38 9.68 -4.43
C ASN A 71 -12.63 8.18 -4.61
N SER A 72 -11.90 7.53 -5.52
CA SER A 72 -11.98 6.08 -5.70
C SER A 72 -11.40 5.32 -4.51
N LEU A 73 -10.37 5.87 -3.85
CA LEU A 73 -9.80 5.28 -2.64
C LEU A 73 -10.76 5.46 -1.45
N GLU A 74 -11.40 6.63 -1.32
CA GLU A 74 -12.43 6.88 -0.30
C GLU A 74 -13.56 5.85 -0.39
N SER A 75 -14.07 5.58 -1.59
CA SER A 75 -15.20 4.65 -1.75
C SER A 75 -14.88 3.21 -1.37
N VAL A 76 -13.60 2.82 -1.36
CA VAL A 76 -13.17 1.50 -0.86
C VAL A 76 -13.30 1.41 0.67
N PHE A 77 -13.28 2.54 1.37
CA PHE A 77 -13.26 2.62 2.83
C PHE A 77 -14.40 3.48 3.40
N GLU A 78 -15.48 3.68 2.65
CA GLU A 78 -16.58 4.61 3.00
C GLU A 78 -17.20 4.29 4.37
N ASP A 79 -17.27 3.01 4.74
CA ASP A 79 -17.82 2.55 6.02
C ASP A 79 -16.75 2.39 7.13
N SER A 80 -15.54 2.92 6.93
CA SER A 80 -14.43 2.77 7.89
C SER A 80 -14.23 4.00 8.76
N HIS A 81 -13.81 3.77 10.00
CA HIS A 81 -13.28 4.80 10.88
C HIS A 81 -11.83 5.11 10.54
N ILE A 82 -11.50 6.40 10.51
CA ILE A 82 -10.17 6.89 10.12
C ILE A 82 -9.51 7.57 11.31
N GLN A 83 -8.43 6.97 11.81
CA GLN A 83 -7.68 7.47 12.96
C GLN A 83 -6.26 7.84 12.57
N THR A 84 -5.79 8.97 13.09
CA THR A 84 -4.42 9.48 12.91
C THR A 84 -3.81 9.79 14.26
N VAL A 85 -2.54 10.20 14.27
CA VAL A 85 -1.89 10.71 15.50
C VAL A 85 -2.63 11.91 16.11
N ASN A 86 -3.35 12.68 15.28
CA ASN A 86 -4.12 13.86 15.67
C ASN A 86 -5.56 13.53 16.09
N GLY A 87 -5.94 12.25 16.07
CA GLY A 87 -7.28 11.78 16.46
C GLY A 87 -8.11 11.24 15.31
N LEU A 88 -9.41 11.12 15.56
CA LEU A 88 -10.41 10.62 14.60
C LEU A 88 -10.74 11.70 13.55
N LEU A 89 -10.78 11.30 12.29
CA LEU A 89 -11.15 12.15 11.15
C LEU A 89 -12.43 11.64 10.49
N SER A 90 -13.07 12.51 9.72
CA SER A 90 -14.38 12.24 9.12
C SER A 90 -14.32 11.44 7.81
N SER A 91 -13.16 11.42 7.14
CA SER A 91 -12.97 10.75 5.85
C SER A 91 -11.50 10.39 5.61
N LEU A 92 -11.26 9.46 4.69
CA LEU A 92 -9.90 9.08 4.31
C LEU A 92 -9.20 10.20 3.54
N LYS A 93 -9.93 10.95 2.72
CA LYS A 93 -9.44 12.15 2.02
C LYS A 93 -8.92 13.20 2.99
N GLU A 94 -9.70 13.50 4.04
CA GLU A 94 -9.28 14.43 5.09
C GLU A 94 -8.00 13.94 5.78
N ALA A 95 -7.88 12.64 6.04
CA ALA A 95 -6.66 12.07 6.60
C ALA A 95 -5.47 12.22 5.66
N ILE A 96 -5.62 11.89 4.37
CA ILE A 96 -4.54 12.03 3.38
C ILE A 96 -4.07 13.49 3.29
N ASP A 97 -4.97 14.47 3.42
CA ASP A 97 -4.62 15.88 3.32
C ASP A 97 -3.91 16.42 4.57
N ASN A 98 -4.33 15.97 5.76
CA ASN A 98 -3.86 16.53 7.04
C ASN A 98 -2.72 15.76 7.72
N THR A 99 -2.46 14.52 7.28
CA THR A 99 -1.36 13.70 7.81
C THR A 99 -0.03 14.16 7.21
N GLU A 100 1.11 13.97 7.84
CA GLU A 100 2.43 14.24 7.21
C GLU A 100 3.00 13.00 6.49
N ILE A 101 4.11 13.16 5.77
CA ILE A 101 4.85 12.01 5.23
C ILE A 101 5.41 11.20 6.40
N GLY A 102 5.23 9.88 6.34
CA GLY A 102 5.67 8.94 7.38
C GLY A 102 4.68 8.76 8.53
N GLU A 103 3.70 9.64 8.70
CA GLU A 103 2.64 9.44 9.70
C GLU A 103 1.65 8.35 9.24
N ALA A 104 1.18 7.56 10.21
CA ALA A 104 0.25 6.46 9.98
C ALA A 104 -1.21 6.94 9.99
N ILE A 105 -1.96 6.48 8.99
CA ILE A 105 -3.42 6.56 8.94
C ILE A 105 -3.97 5.16 9.19
N ILE A 106 -4.74 4.99 10.25
CA ILE A 106 -5.40 3.72 10.58
C ILE A 106 -6.82 3.74 10.02
N ILE A 107 -7.17 2.67 9.32
CA ILE A 107 -8.48 2.46 8.70
C ILE A 107 -9.08 1.21 9.34
N SER A 108 -10.18 1.38 10.06
CA SER A 108 -10.77 0.36 10.93
C SER A 108 -12.28 0.23 10.74
N SER A 109 -12.84 -0.96 10.94
CA SER A 109 -14.30 -1.15 10.94
C SER A 109 -14.97 -0.67 12.23
N GLU A 110 -14.20 -0.50 13.30
CA GLU A 110 -14.64 0.01 14.60
C GLU A 110 -13.60 0.98 15.16
N ILE A 111 -14.01 1.86 16.06
CA ILE A 111 -13.10 2.81 16.72
C ILE A 111 -12.33 2.07 17.81
N ASP A 112 -10.99 2.14 17.75
CA ASP A 112 -10.10 1.55 18.75
C ASP A 112 -9.24 2.64 19.40
N THR A 113 -9.41 2.83 20.70
CA THR A 113 -8.71 3.89 21.47
C THR A 113 -7.31 3.47 21.92
N ASP A 114 -6.98 2.18 21.86
CA ASP A 114 -5.74 1.63 22.42
C ASP A 114 -4.67 1.44 21.34
N LEU A 115 -4.88 2.04 20.16
CA LEU A 115 -3.96 1.96 19.04
C LEU A 115 -2.66 2.72 19.31
N PRO A 116 -1.49 2.10 19.07
CA PRO A 116 -0.20 2.74 19.32
C PRO A 116 0.20 3.64 18.14
N ILE A 117 -0.70 4.51 17.65
CA ILE A 117 -0.52 5.33 16.43
C ILE A 117 0.79 6.14 16.43
N PRO A 118 1.18 6.83 17.52
CA PRO A 118 2.43 7.60 17.54
C PRO A 118 3.68 6.74 17.31
N SER A 119 3.65 5.46 17.71
CA SER A 119 4.78 4.53 17.52
C SER A 119 4.88 3.98 16.09
N LEU A 120 3.86 4.19 15.27
CA LEU A 120 3.83 3.77 13.87
C LEU A 120 4.40 4.81 12.92
N SER A 121 4.64 6.04 13.39
CA SER A 121 5.21 7.11 12.57
C SER A 121 6.64 6.78 12.13
N VAL A 122 6.88 6.95 10.84
CA VAL A 122 8.12 6.62 10.16
C VAL A 122 8.93 7.88 9.95
N ASP A 123 10.17 7.91 10.44
CA ASP A 123 11.09 9.00 10.12
C ASP A 123 11.44 8.99 8.62
N LYS A 124 11.71 10.16 8.02
CA LYS A 124 11.98 10.33 6.59
C LYS A 124 13.16 9.50 6.09
N GLU A 125 14.09 9.14 6.97
CA GLU A 125 15.26 8.30 6.65
C GLU A 125 15.00 6.79 6.85
N SER A 126 13.89 6.43 7.51
CA SER A 126 13.51 5.05 7.78
C SER A 126 12.50 4.57 6.74
N ASN A 127 12.68 3.35 6.22
CA ASN A 127 11.63 2.72 5.43
C ASN A 127 10.47 2.28 6.35
N VAL A 128 9.23 2.22 5.87
CA VAL A 128 8.07 1.65 6.61
C VAL A 128 8.37 0.21 7.12
N GLY A 129 9.33 -0.46 6.49
CA GLY A 129 9.89 -1.73 6.95
C GLY A 129 10.67 -1.69 8.28
N HIS A 130 10.80 -0.59 9.01
CA HIS A 130 11.47 -0.56 10.32
C HIS A 130 10.54 -0.82 11.51
N PHE A 131 9.24 -0.49 11.43
CA PHE A 131 8.26 -0.56 12.53
C PHE A 131 7.45 -1.85 12.55
N LYS A 132 8.16 -2.97 12.38
CA LYS A 132 7.50 -4.21 11.98
C LYS A 132 6.70 -4.89 13.10
N GLU A 133 6.98 -4.60 14.37
CA GLU A 133 6.27 -5.21 15.49
C GLU A 133 4.94 -4.50 15.77
N GLU A 134 4.96 -3.17 15.86
CA GLU A 134 3.78 -2.34 16.08
C GLU A 134 2.80 -2.46 14.92
N LEU A 135 3.32 -2.39 13.68
CA LEU A 135 2.53 -2.62 12.48
C LEU A 135 1.91 -4.03 12.48
N SER A 136 2.65 -5.05 12.93
CA SER A 136 2.11 -6.41 13.04
C SER A 136 0.94 -6.47 14.02
N LYS A 137 1.06 -5.86 15.20
CA LYS A 137 -0.02 -5.84 16.21
C LYS A 137 -1.29 -5.18 15.69
N VAL A 138 -1.15 -4.05 15.00
CA VAL A 138 -2.28 -3.33 14.41
C VAL A 138 -2.98 -4.16 13.32
N LEU A 139 -2.19 -4.81 12.45
CA LEU A 139 -2.73 -5.71 11.42
C LEU A 139 -3.37 -6.97 12.04
N GLU A 140 -2.82 -7.50 13.13
CA GLU A 140 -3.38 -8.64 13.86
C GLU A 140 -4.75 -8.33 14.46
N ALA A 141 -4.93 -7.10 14.95
CA ALA A 141 -6.20 -6.57 15.45
C ALA A 141 -7.25 -6.32 14.35
N GLY A 142 -6.91 -6.54 13.07
CA GLY A 142 -7.84 -6.43 11.94
C GLY A 142 -7.88 -5.04 11.30
N HIS A 143 -7.07 -4.10 11.80
CA HIS A 143 -6.98 -2.76 11.23
C HIS A 143 -6.13 -2.74 9.97
N ARG A 144 -6.29 -1.71 9.14
CA ARG A 144 -5.45 -1.43 7.97
C ARG A 144 -4.63 -0.18 8.23
N VAL A 145 -3.43 -0.13 7.67
CA VAL A 145 -2.50 1.00 7.90
C VAL A 145 -2.08 1.57 6.56
N LEU A 146 -2.30 2.87 6.37
CA LEU A 146 -1.92 3.63 5.20
C LEU A 146 -0.84 4.66 5.59
N TYR A 147 0.21 4.75 4.77
CA TYR A 147 1.27 5.73 4.91
C TYR A 147 1.36 6.60 3.66
N LYS A 148 1.71 7.87 3.88
CA LYS A 148 2.26 8.72 2.82
C LYS A 148 3.77 8.51 2.74
N GLU A 149 4.25 8.09 1.57
CA GLU A 149 5.68 7.94 1.32
C GLU A 149 6.18 9.05 0.40
N GLN A 150 7.40 9.54 0.63
CA GLN A 150 8.02 10.55 -0.22
C GLN A 150 8.26 9.99 -1.63
N ALA A 151 7.72 10.67 -2.64
CA ALA A 151 8.06 10.47 -4.05
C ALA A 151 9.00 11.58 -4.52
N HIS A 152 9.51 11.50 -5.75
CA HIS A 152 10.48 12.50 -6.25
C HIS A 152 9.92 13.93 -6.25
N ASP A 153 8.67 14.12 -6.69
CA ASP A 153 8.04 15.44 -6.85
C ASP A 153 6.79 15.62 -5.98
N GLY A 154 6.54 14.69 -5.06
CA GLY A 154 5.31 14.64 -4.27
C GLY A 154 5.31 13.48 -3.28
N PHE A 155 4.19 12.77 -3.17
CA PHE A 155 4.05 11.59 -2.35
C PHE A 155 3.27 10.48 -3.05
N ASP A 156 3.55 9.26 -2.61
CA ASP A 156 2.86 8.03 -2.95
C ASP A 156 2.15 7.47 -1.71
N LEU A 157 1.32 6.43 -1.91
CA LEU A 157 0.56 5.81 -0.83
C LEU A 157 0.96 4.34 -0.66
N HIS A 158 1.24 3.95 0.58
CA HIS A 158 1.59 2.57 0.94
C HIS A 158 0.62 2.02 1.98
N LEU A 159 -0.12 0.99 1.59
CA LEU A 159 -1.21 0.40 2.37
C LEU A 159 -0.89 -1.04 2.78
N PHE A 160 -1.20 -1.36 4.03
CA PHE A 160 -1.02 -2.67 4.65
C PHE A 160 -2.38 -3.17 5.15
N SER A 161 -2.72 -4.41 4.81
CA SER A 161 -3.96 -5.03 5.27
C SER A 161 -3.77 -6.54 5.44
N LYS A 162 -4.38 -7.12 6.47
CA LYS A 162 -4.43 -8.58 6.63
C LYS A 162 -5.31 -9.23 5.54
N GLU A 163 -6.37 -8.53 5.15
CA GLU A 163 -7.29 -8.95 4.11
C GLU A 163 -6.74 -8.66 2.72
N ASN A 164 -7.09 -9.51 1.75
CA ASN A 164 -6.82 -9.20 0.36
C ASN A 164 -7.88 -8.25 -0.20
N ILE A 165 -7.59 -6.95 -0.18
CA ILE A 165 -8.45 -5.90 -0.73
C ILE A 165 -8.13 -5.54 -2.19
N TYR A 166 -7.31 -6.34 -2.88
CA TYR A 166 -6.90 -6.07 -4.26
C TYR A 166 -8.09 -5.89 -5.20
N GLU A 167 -9.06 -6.80 -5.12
CA GLU A 167 -10.26 -6.78 -5.98
C GLU A 167 -11.04 -5.47 -5.78
N HIS A 168 -11.23 -5.03 -4.54
CA HIS A 168 -11.90 -3.78 -4.22
C HIS A 168 -11.17 -2.57 -4.81
N LEU A 169 -9.84 -2.50 -4.62
CA LEU A 169 -9.01 -1.44 -5.21
C LEU A 169 -9.04 -1.46 -6.74
N PHE A 170 -8.92 -2.64 -7.35
CA PHE A 170 -8.97 -2.79 -8.80
C PHE A 170 -10.29 -2.29 -9.38
N HIS A 171 -11.41 -2.70 -8.78
CA HIS A 171 -12.74 -2.25 -9.23
C HIS A 171 -12.98 -0.77 -8.99
N ALA A 172 -12.43 -0.19 -7.92
CA ALA A 172 -12.52 1.24 -7.68
C ALA A 172 -11.73 2.06 -8.71
N PHE A 173 -10.53 1.62 -9.10
CA PHE A 173 -9.68 2.39 -10.03
C PHE A 173 -9.93 2.09 -11.51
N LYS A 174 -10.41 0.91 -11.88
CA LYS A 174 -10.66 0.54 -13.28
C LYS A 174 -11.53 1.54 -14.06
N PRO A 175 -12.61 2.13 -13.49
CA PRO A 175 -13.41 3.16 -14.18
C PRO A 175 -12.64 4.43 -14.56
N LEU A 176 -11.46 4.66 -13.97
CA LEU A 176 -10.61 5.81 -14.28
C LEU A 176 -9.85 5.66 -15.60
N VAL A 177 -9.74 4.44 -16.15
CA VAL A 177 -8.99 4.15 -17.38
C VAL A 177 -9.55 4.92 -18.57
N ARG A 178 -8.70 5.76 -19.18
CA ARG A 178 -9.02 6.64 -20.31
C ARG A 178 -7.79 6.85 -21.20
N PRO A 179 -7.92 7.40 -22.42
CA PRO A 179 -6.76 7.62 -23.30
C PRO A 179 -5.65 8.49 -22.68
N ASP A 180 -5.99 9.39 -21.76
CA ASP A 180 -5.09 10.29 -21.04
C ASP A 180 -4.63 9.77 -19.67
N PHE A 181 -5.24 8.68 -19.18
CA PHE A 181 -4.98 8.05 -17.88
C PHE A 181 -4.86 6.53 -18.02
N ARG A 182 -3.63 6.03 -17.93
CA ARG A 182 -3.32 4.59 -18.06
C ARG A 182 -3.11 4.00 -16.68
N PHE A 183 -3.73 2.85 -16.44
CA PHE A 183 -3.63 2.12 -15.18
C PHE A 183 -2.86 0.83 -15.39
N PHE A 184 -1.82 0.60 -14.59
CA PHE A 184 -1.09 -0.66 -14.52
C PHE A 184 -1.31 -1.34 -13.17
N SER A 185 -1.71 -2.61 -13.22
CA SER A 185 -1.75 -3.48 -12.05
C SER A 185 -0.52 -4.37 -12.03
N ILE A 186 0.21 -4.37 -10.92
CA ILE A 186 1.59 -4.87 -10.90
C ILE A 186 1.82 -5.81 -9.73
N ASN A 187 2.19 -7.06 -10.01
CA ASN A 187 2.63 -7.98 -8.98
C ASN A 187 4.08 -7.67 -8.58
N SER A 188 4.27 -7.07 -7.40
CA SER A 188 5.57 -6.58 -6.95
C SER A 188 6.63 -7.67 -6.76
N ARG A 189 6.23 -8.94 -6.51
CA ARG A 189 7.19 -10.06 -6.39
C ARG A 189 8.05 -10.23 -7.64
N ARG A 190 7.53 -9.80 -8.78
CA ARG A 190 8.18 -9.85 -10.10
C ARG A 190 8.93 -8.55 -10.43
N MET A 191 8.78 -7.48 -9.64
CA MET A 191 9.40 -6.17 -9.84
C MET A 191 10.41 -5.85 -8.74
N ARG A 192 11.69 -6.11 -9.00
CA ARG A 192 12.76 -6.02 -7.98
C ARG A 192 13.82 -4.95 -8.23
N SER A 193 13.65 -4.12 -9.24
CA SER A 193 14.64 -3.08 -9.57
C SER A 193 13.96 -1.76 -9.85
N GLU A 194 14.70 -0.68 -9.65
CA GLU A 194 14.26 0.67 -9.97
C GLU A 194 13.83 0.81 -11.44
N ARG A 195 14.54 0.15 -12.36
CA ARG A 195 14.14 0.10 -13.78
C ARG A 195 12.77 -0.55 -14.01
N HIS A 196 12.41 -1.54 -13.19
CA HIS A 196 11.06 -2.11 -13.23
C HIS A 196 10.03 -1.17 -12.63
N PHE A 197 10.40 -0.40 -11.60
CA PHE A 197 9.50 0.55 -10.97
C PHE A 197 9.17 1.73 -11.90
N TYR A 198 10.17 2.26 -12.60
CA TYR A 198 10.04 3.33 -13.60
C TYR A 198 10.02 2.80 -15.03
N PHE A 199 9.35 1.68 -15.28
CA PHE A 199 9.34 1.07 -16.62
C PHE A 199 8.71 1.97 -17.67
N GLU A 200 7.82 2.87 -17.27
CA GLU A 200 7.12 3.81 -18.15
C GLU A 200 8.06 4.79 -18.87
N THR A 201 9.26 5.04 -18.34
CA THR A 201 10.22 5.95 -18.96
C THR A 201 11.05 5.27 -20.07
N TRP A 202 11.08 3.93 -20.13
CA TRP A 202 11.95 3.19 -21.07
C TRP A 202 11.22 2.15 -21.92
N THR A 203 10.21 1.48 -21.36
CA THR A 203 9.58 0.28 -21.93
C THR A 203 8.06 0.30 -21.82
N LEU A 204 7.43 1.47 -21.91
CA LEU A 204 5.98 1.61 -21.80
C LEU A 204 5.18 0.80 -22.84
N ASN A 205 5.72 0.62 -24.05
CA ASN A 205 5.10 -0.19 -25.11
C ASN A 205 5.30 -1.70 -24.91
N LYS A 206 6.22 -2.09 -24.02
CA LYS A 206 6.50 -3.47 -23.64
C LYS A 206 6.79 -3.55 -22.14
N PRO A 207 5.76 -3.35 -21.29
CA PRO A 207 5.93 -3.37 -19.85
C PRO A 207 6.60 -4.66 -19.38
N PRO A 208 7.35 -4.61 -18.27
CA PRO A 208 8.00 -5.79 -17.72
C PRO A 208 6.98 -6.86 -17.33
N HIS A 209 7.42 -8.11 -17.33
CA HIS A 209 6.55 -9.25 -16.99
C HIS A 209 5.99 -9.11 -15.56
N GLY A 210 4.67 -9.10 -15.45
CA GLY A 210 3.95 -8.88 -14.20
C GLY A 210 3.45 -7.44 -13.98
N ALA A 211 3.72 -6.52 -14.91
CA ALA A 211 2.98 -5.27 -15.04
C ALA A 211 1.94 -5.44 -16.15
N GLU A 212 0.67 -5.44 -15.76
CA GLU A 212 -0.46 -5.64 -16.66
C GLU A 212 -1.21 -4.32 -16.81
N GLU A 213 -1.35 -3.85 -18.05
CA GLU A 213 -2.17 -2.68 -18.33
C GLU A 213 -3.65 -3.04 -18.21
N VAL A 214 -4.35 -2.28 -17.38
CA VAL A 214 -5.79 -2.42 -17.18
C VAL A 214 -6.49 -1.67 -18.30
N LEU A 215 -7.22 -2.42 -19.11
CA LEU A 215 -8.06 -1.91 -20.19
C LEU A 215 -9.53 -1.96 -19.73
N PRO A 216 -10.44 -1.23 -20.39
CA PRO A 216 -11.87 -1.28 -20.05
C PRO A 216 -12.46 -2.70 -20.03
N GLN A 217 -11.95 -3.58 -20.89
CA GLN A 217 -12.34 -4.99 -20.98
C GLN A 217 -11.61 -5.93 -20.01
N THR A 218 -10.61 -5.48 -19.27
CA THR A 218 -9.87 -6.34 -18.32
C THR A 218 -10.79 -6.83 -17.21
N VAL A 219 -10.74 -8.13 -16.93
CA VAL A 219 -11.48 -8.80 -15.86
C VAL A 219 -10.49 -9.54 -14.96
N LEU A 220 -10.81 -9.67 -13.67
CA LEU A 220 -10.03 -10.45 -12.71
C LEU A 220 -10.33 -11.95 -12.81
#